data_AF-A0A0F9E7M2-F1
#
_entry.id   AF-A0A0F9E7M2-F1
#
_cell.length_a   1.000
_cell.length_b   1.000
_cell.length_c   1.000
_cell.angle_alpha   90.00
_cell.angle_beta   90.00
_cell.angle_gamma   90.00
#
_symmetry.space_group_name_H-M   'P 1'
#
loop_
_entity.id
_entity.type
_entity.pdbx_description
1 polymer ?
#
loop_
_entity_poly.entity_id
_entity_poly.type
_entity_poly.pdbx_seq_one_letter_code
_entity_poly.pdbx_strand_id
1 'polypeptide(L)'
;MEYKKRPLTYDQQIDLLESRGLIFQNREKARRILQRISYYRLSAYWIPFQSCKDCFNKDATIEKVVELYNFDRELRTIVFDSLQIVEKGVSP
;
A
#
# COMPACT_ATOMS: atom_id res chain seq x y z
N MET A 1 20.56 -5.51 -21.55
CA MET A 1 20.61 -4.39 -20.58
C MET A 1 20.48 -4.98 -19.19
N GLU A 2 21.57 -5.03 -18.41
CA GLU A 2 21.50 -5.50 -17.02
C GLU A 2 20.66 -4.53 -16.19
N TYR A 3 19.49 -4.97 -15.70
CA TYR A 3 18.72 -4.24 -14.71
C TYR A 3 19.40 -4.33 -13.33
N LYS A 4 20.44 -3.51 -13.12
CA LYS A 4 21.26 -3.45 -11.88
C LYS A 4 20.63 -2.60 -10.75
N LYS A 5 19.31 -2.47 -10.67
CA LYS A 5 18.70 -1.83 -9.49
C LYS A 5 18.57 -2.87 -8.39
N ARG A 6 19.49 -2.82 -7.42
CA ARG A 6 19.34 -3.56 -6.16
C ARG A 6 18.03 -3.11 -5.51
N PRO A 7 17.18 -4.05 -5.05
CA PRO A 7 15.98 -3.68 -4.33
C PRO A 7 16.38 -2.89 -3.08
N LEU A 8 15.71 -1.76 -2.85
CA LEU A 8 15.92 -0.95 -1.65
C LEU A 8 15.58 -1.80 -0.41
N THR A 9 16.40 -1.69 0.63
CA THR A 9 16.05 -2.24 1.95
C THR A 9 14.80 -1.55 2.49
N TYR A 10 14.13 -2.14 3.49
CA TYR A 10 12.96 -1.49 4.09
C TYR A 10 13.30 -0.13 4.70
N ASP A 11 14.48 0.05 5.30
CA ASP A 11 14.89 1.34 5.83
C ASP A 11 15.08 2.36 4.71
N GLN A 12 15.73 1.97 3.61
CA GLN A 12 15.88 2.82 2.43
C GLN A 12 14.53 3.19 1.78
N GLN A 13 13.55 2.29 1.85
CA GLN A 13 12.18 2.59 1.40
C GLN A 13 11.51 3.61 2.32
N ILE A 14 11.68 3.49 3.64
CA ILE A 14 11.15 4.46 4.61
C ILE A 14 11.81 5.82 4.39
N ASP A 15 13.14 5.87 4.27
CA ASP A 15 13.89 7.12 4.02
C ASP A 15 13.43 7.81 2.73
N LEU A 16 13.23 7.03 1.66
CA LEU A 16 12.70 7.54 0.39
C LEU A 16 11.28 8.11 0.55
N LEU A 17 10.43 7.46 1.34
CA LEU A 17 9.05 7.92 1.55
C LEU A 17 9.00 9.16 2.45
N GLU A 18 9.84 9.22 3.48
CA GLU A 18 10.02 10.42 4.32
C GLU A 18 10.54 11.60 3.52
N SER A 19 11.53 11.40 2.65
CA SER A 19 12.07 12.46 1.79
C SER A 19 11.02 13.01 0.81
N ARG A 20 9.97 12.24 0.55
CA ARG A 20 8.83 12.61 -0.30
C ARG A 20 7.67 13.22 0.50
N GLY A 21 7.80 13.31 1.82
CA GLY A 21 6.81 13.92 2.71
C GLY A 21 5.84 12.94 3.38
N LEU A 22 6.01 11.63 3.25
CA LEU A 22 5.17 10.66 3.98
C LEU A 22 5.61 10.60 5.44
N ILE A 23 4.65 10.76 6.35
CA ILE A 23 4.92 10.82 7.79
C ILE A 23 4.88 9.41 8.40
N PHE A 24 5.92 9.10 9.18
CA PHE A 24 5.99 7.88 9.99
C PHE A 24 6.16 8.26 11.47
N GLN A 25 5.15 7.92 12.29
CA GLN A 25 5.25 8.14 13.74
C GLN A 25 6.17 7.13 14.43
N ASN A 26 6.33 5.95 13.83
CA ASN A 26 7.15 4.87 14.35
C ASN A 26 7.79 4.09 13.18
N ARG A 27 9.09 4.23 12.99
CA ARG A 27 9.84 3.59 11.90
C ARG A 27 9.84 2.06 11.99
N GLU A 28 9.89 1.49 13.19
CA GLU A 28 9.82 0.03 13.37
C GLU A 28 8.45 -0.53 12.98
N LYS A 29 7.38 0.22 13.23
CA LYS A 29 6.04 -0.12 12.74
C LYS A 29 5.97 0.00 11.22
N ALA A 30 6.53 1.05 10.64
CA ALA A 30 6.61 1.24 9.19
C ALA A 30 7.35 0.08 8.50
N ARG A 31 8.47 -0.35 9.08
CA ARG A 31 9.25 -1.49 8.59
C ARG A 31 8.43 -2.77 8.58
N ARG A 32 7.71 -3.07 9.67
CA ARG A 32 6.80 -4.23 9.76
C ARG A 32 5.66 -4.15 8.74
N ILE A 33 5.10 -2.96 8.50
CA ILE A 33 4.08 -2.72 7.47
C ILE A 33 4.62 -3.05 6.08
N LEU A 34 5.80 -2.52 5.73
CA LEU A 34 6.43 -2.74 4.42
C LEU A 34 6.86 -4.20 4.23
N GLN A 35 7.28 -4.90 5.28
CA GLN A 35 7.52 -6.34 5.24
C GLN A 35 6.25 -7.13 4.93
N ARG A 36 5.11 -6.77 5.54
CA ARG A 36 3.85 -7.51 5.41
C ARG A 36 3.12 -7.24 4.09
N ILE A 37 3.03 -5.97 3.68
CA ILE A 37 2.19 -5.54 2.55
C ILE A 37 3.04 -5.34 1.27
N SER A 38 4.34 -5.07 1.40
CA SER A 38 5.25 -4.61 0.35
C SER A 38 5.03 -3.18 -0.11
N TYR A 39 6.13 -2.48 -0.41
CA TYR A 39 6.15 -1.15 -1.02
C TYR A 39 5.31 -1.07 -2.30
N TYR A 40 5.43 -2.07 -3.17
CA TYR A 40 4.76 -2.06 -4.47
C TYR A 40 3.23 -2.08 -4.33
N ARG A 41 2.68 -2.90 -3.44
CA ARG A 41 1.22 -2.90 -3.21
C ARG A 41 0.75 -1.57 -2.65
N LEU A 42 1.46 -1.03 -1.66
CA LEU A 42 1.10 0.26 -1.07
C LEU A 42 1.24 1.43 -2.05
N SER A 43 2.11 1.32 -3.06
CA SER A 43 2.34 2.38 -4.04
C SER A 43 1.10 2.78 -4.84
N ALA A 44 0.21 1.82 -5.12
CA ALA A 44 -1.08 2.08 -5.76
C ALA A 44 -1.99 2.97 -4.91
N TYR A 45 -1.82 2.94 -3.59
CA TYR A 45 -2.65 3.65 -2.62
C TYR A 45 -2.03 4.98 -2.18
N TRP A 46 -0.88 5.41 -2.73
CA TRP A 46 -0.32 6.74 -2.45
C TRP A 46 -1.00 7.86 -3.22
N ILE A 47 -1.59 7.54 -4.38
CA ILE A 47 -2.18 8.51 -5.31
C ILE A 47 -3.11 9.52 -4.61
N PRO A 48 -4.03 9.10 -3.72
CA PRO A 48 -4.93 10.05 -3.04
C PRO A 48 -4.22 10.98 -2.03
N PHE A 49 -3.02 10.61 -1.60
CA PHE A 49 -2.23 11.32 -0.60
C PHE A 49 -1.11 12.15 -1.22
N GLN A 50 -1.03 12.23 -2.54
CA GLN A 50 -0.01 12.95 -3.28
C GLN A 50 -0.57 14.22 -3.93
N SER A 51 0.16 15.32 -3.83
CA SER A 51 -0.15 16.57 -4.55
C SER A 51 0.44 16.57 -5.97
N CYS A 52 1.55 15.88 -6.14
CA CYS A 52 2.12 15.53 -7.44
C CYS A 52 2.91 14.23 -7.30
N LYS A 53 3.42 13.72 -8.42
CA LYS A 53 4.18 12.46 -8.43
C LYS A 53 5.34 12.52 -7.45
N ASP A 54 5.43 11.53 -6.57
CA ASP A 54 6.46 11.39 -5.54
C ASP A 54 6.51 12.55 -4.52
N CYS A 55 5.41 13.31 -4.35
CA CYS A 55 5.28 14.35 -3.32
C CYS A 55 3.97 14.17 -2.54
N PHE A 56 4.09 13.82 -1.26
CA PHE A 56 2.95 13.60 -0.37
C PHE A 56 2.42 14.92 0.23
N ASN A 57 1.14 14.92 0.58
CA ASN A 57 0.49 16.01 1.31
C ASN A 57 1.02 16.09 2.75
N LYS A 58 0.95 17.29 3.36
CA LYS A 58 1.52 17.56 4.69
C LYS A 58 0.95 16.71 5.83
N ASP A 59 -0.20 16.09 5.64
CA ASP A 59 -0.89 15.25 6.62
C ASP A 59 -0.94 13.78 6.21
N ALA A 60 -0.23 13.40 5.15
CA ALA A 60 -0.16 12.03 4.67
C ALA A 60 0.69 11.18 5.63
N THR A 61 0.06 10.18 6.25
CA THR A 61 0.72 9.22 7.14
C THR A 61 0.67 7.82 6.54
N ILE A 62 1.62 6.96 6.89
CA ILE A 62 1.57 5.55 6.48
C ILE A 62 0.31 4.85 7.00
N GLU A 63 -0.20 5.25 8.17
CA GLU A 63 -1.43 4.72 8.75
C GLU A 63 -2.63 4.95 7.83
N LYS A 64 -2.81 6.17 7.31
CA LYS A 64 -3.91 6.49 6.38
C LYS A 64 -3.82 5.68 5.08
N VAL A 65 -2.61 5.49 4.56
CA VAL A 65 -2.38 4.66 3.36
C VAL A 65 -2.75 3.20 3.64
N VAL A 66 -2.35 2.67 4.80
CA VAL A 66 -2.65 1.29 5.21
C VAL A 66 -4.13 1.08 5.48
N GLU A 67 -4.81 2.07 6.05
CA GLU A 67 -6.26 2.06 6.24
C GLU A 67 -6.99 1.94 4.90
N LEU A 68 -6.63 2.77 3.91
CA LEU A 68 -7.19 2.68 2.56
C LEU A 68 -6.92 1.32 1.91
N TYR A 69 -5.71 0.78 2.07
CA TYR A 69 -5.37 -0.56 1.59
C TYR A 69 -6.23 -1.65 2.23
N ASN A 70 -6.42 -1.60 3.55
CA ASN A 70 -7.22 -2.60 4.26
C ASN A 70 -8.70 -2.50 3.86
N PHE A 71 -9.22 -1.29 3.71
CA PHE A 71 -10.58 -1.06 3.24
C PHE A 71 -10.83 -1.70 1.86
N ASP A 72 -9.94 -1.46 0.88
CA ASP A 72 -10.03 -2.08 -0.44
C ASP A 72 -9.94 -3.61 -0.37
N ARG A 73 -9.07 -4.14 0.49
CA ARG A 73 -8.92 -5.59 0.70
C ARG A 73 -10.19 -6.21 1.29
N GLU A 74 -10.81 -5.55 2.25
CA GLU A 74 -12.06 -5.99 2.88
C GLU A 74 -13.22 -5.95 1.88
N LEU A 75 -13.37 -4.84 1.15
CA LEU A 75 -14.35 -4.70 0.08
C LEU A 75 -14.20 -5.81 -0.96
N ARG A 76 -12.97 -6.07 -1.41
CA ARG A 76 -12.67 -7.13 -2.38
C ARG A 76 -13.09 -8.50 -1.86
N THR A 77 -12.87 -8.78 -0.57
CA THR A 77 -13.29 -10.04 0.06
C THR A 77 -14.81 -10.20 -0.02
N ILE A 78 -15.56 -9.17 0.42
CA ILE A 78 -17.02 -9.19 0.40
C ILE A 78 -17.58 -9.38 -1.02
N VAL A 79 -16.99 -8.69 -2.01
CA VAL A 79 -17.39 -8.80 -3.42
C VAL A 79 -17.15 -10.22 -3.94
N PHE A 80 -15.99 -10.82 -3.67
CA PHE A 80 -15.70 -12.18 -4.11
C PHE A 80 -16.58 -13.22 -3.41
N ASP A 81 -16.82 -13.07 -2.10
CA ASP A 81 -17.72 -13.95 -1.35
C ASP A 81 -19.15 -13.91 -1.93
N SER A 82 -19.61 -12.72 -2.33
CA SER A 82 -20.94 -12.55 -2.96
C SER A 82 -21.00 -13.18 -4.36
N LEU A 83 -19.92 -13.09 -5.14
CA LEU A 83 -19.85 -13.71 -6.47
C LEU A 83 -19.87 -15.25 -6.38
N GLN A 84 -19.26 -15.84 -5.35
CA GLN A 84 -19.30 -17.29 -5.13
C GLN A 84 -20.72 -17.83 -4.90
N ILE A 85 -21.64 -17.02 -4.38
CA ILE A 85 -23.06 -17.40 -4.21
C ILE A 85 -23.75 -17.50 -5.58
N VAL A 86 -23.48 -16.55 -6.48
CA VAL A 86 -24.04 -16.53 -7.83
C VAL A 86 -23.51 -17.71 -8.66
N GLU A 87 -22.23 -18.05 -8.52
CA GLU A 87 -21.61 -19.18 -9.23
C GLU A 87 -22.24 -20.53 -8.83
N LYS A 88 -22.51 -20.74 -7.54
CA LYS A 88 -23.20 -21.96 -7.05
C LYS A 88 -24.65 -22.07 -7.51
N GLY A 89 -25.33 -20.94 -7.76
CA GLY A 89 -26.71 -20.91 -8.29
C GLY A 89 -26.81 -21.16 -9.80
N VAL A 90 -25.69 -21.17 -10.52
CA VAL A 90 -25.60 -21.35 -11.99
C VAL A 90 -24.87 -22.65 -12.36
N SER A 91 -24.52 -23.49 -11.38
CA SER A 91 -24.08 -24.87 -11.68
C SER A 91 -25.28 -25.78 -11.93
N PRO A 92 -25.35 -26.50 -13.07
CA PRO A 92 -26.41 -27.46 -13.38
C PRO A 92 -26.39 -28.70 -12.48
#